data_AF-M5C112-F1
#
_entry.id   AF-M5C112-F1
#
_cell.length_a   1.000
_cell.length_b   1.000
_cell.length_c   1.000
_cell.angle_alpha   90.00
_cell.angle_beta   90.00
_cell.angle_gamma   90.00
#
_symmetry.space_group_name_H-M   'P 1'
#
loop_
_entity.id
_entity.type
_entity.pdbx_description
1 polymer ?
#
loop_
_entity_poly.entity_id
_entity_poly.type
_entity_poly.pdbx_seq_one_letter_code
_entity_poly.pdbx_strand_id
1 'polypeptide(L)'
;MGLPVQPVDLGKLIEAEAEDELVDIMAEVRAYYQVAYKRFVDVVPMATDETLIRGFSRGLEKRLFEGLGVSGEGAKERCASLLEYSHEITLEREMLKTRRDRLLLARQNELVLSLKELSYGVKSSQVLTNGPLAGSKGAPPMATIVMPDDVGITVQVSEKGWQVCDPISHVAAPRRFETLDDLLTEYNAEYAKQRQDALMQKLLAVAAEREPIE
;
A
#
# COMPACT_ATOMS: atom_id res chain seq x y z
N MET A 1 28.93 -48.19 84.49
CA MET A 1 27.47 -47.94 84.53
C MET A 1 26.90 -48.40 83.20
N GLY A 2 26.63 -49.69 83.04
CA GLY A 2 25.98 -50.22 81.84
C GLY A 2 24.48 -50.03 81.99
N LEU A 3 23.82 -49.44 81.00
CA LEU A 3 22.36 -49.36 80.99
C LEU A 3 21.80 -50.79 80.85
N PRO A 4 20.77 -51.17 81.62
CA PRO A 4 20.13 -52.48 81.48
C PRO A 4 19.29 -52.48 80.20
N VAL A 5 19.85 -53.01 79.11
CA VAL A 5 19.14 -53.17 77.84
C VAL A 5 18.29 -54.45 77.91
N GLN A 6 16.97 -54.31 77.75
CA GLN A 6 16.08 -55.47 77.67
C GLN A 6 16.04 -56.00 76.23
N PRO A 7 15.80 -57.30 76.01
CA PRO A 7 15.74 -57.89 74.67
C PRO A 7 14.73 -57.22 73.73
N VAL A 8 13.70 -56.56 74.29
CA VAL A 8 12.66 -55.82 73.57
C VAL A 8 13.19 -54.52 72.96
N ASP A 9 14.25 -53.93 73.52
CA ASP A 9 14.84 -52.68 73.04
C ASP A 9 15.70 -52.86 71.78
N LEU A 10 16.11 -54.10 71.46
CA LEU A 10 16.77 -54.44 70.18
C LEU A 10 15.82 -54.32 68.98
N GLY A 11 14.53 -54.58 69.16
CA GLY A 11 13.53 -54.45 68.10
C GLY A 11 13.34 -53.00 67.62
N LYS A 12 13.51 -52.02 68.52
CA LYS A 12 13.39 -50.58 68.20
C LYS A 12 14.57 -50.06 67.35
N LEU A 13 15.74 -50.68 67.46
CA LEU A 13 16.91 -50.34 66.63
C LEU A 13 16.76 -50.88 65.20
N ILE A 14 16.14 -52.04 65.05
CA ILE A 14 15.87 -52.68 63.74
C ILE A 14 14.79 -51.89 62.96
N GLU A 15 13.76 -51.39 63.64
CA GLU A 15 12.76 -50.50 63.00
C GLU A 15 13.36 -49.16 62.57
N ALA A 16 14.27 -48.57 63.36
CA ALA A 16 14.91 -47.29 63.03
C ALA A 16 15.85 -47.38 61.81
N GLU A 17 16.67 -48.44 61.70
CA GLU A 17 17.54 -48.63 60.53
C GLU A 17 16.74 -48.88 59.23
N ALA A 18 15.61 -49.58 59.32
CA ALA A 18 14.73 -49.82 58.17
C ALA A 18 14.01 -48.53 57.70
N GLU A 19 13.69 -47.61 58.61
CA GLU A 19 13.11 -46.30 58.27
C GLU A 19 14.13 -45.39 57.55
N ASP A 20 15.40 -45.40 57.96
CA ASP A 20 16.46 -44.60 57.33
C ASP A 20 16.76 -45.10 55.90
N GLU A 21 16.83 -46.42 55.68
CA GLU A 21 17.03 -47.01 54.35
C GLU A 21 15.88 -46.64 53.39
N LEU A 22 14.63 -46.60 53.89
CA LEU A 22 13.48 -46.16 53.11
C LEU A 22 13.56 -44.66 52.76
N VAL A 23 14.05 -43.82 53.67
CA VAL A 23 14.24 -42.38 53.43
C VAL A 23 15.30 -42.14 52.36
N ASP A 24 16.39 -42.91 52.36
CA ASP A 24 17.42 -42.84 51.34
C ASP A 24 16.90 -43.24 49.96
N ILE A 25 16.14 -44.34 49.86
CA ILE A 25 15.49 -44.73 48.60
C ILE A 25 14.51 -43.64 48.12
N MET A 26 13.72 -43.06 49.04
CA MET A 26 12.81 -41.96 48.70
C MET A 26 13.58 -40.72 48.21
N ALA A 27 14.73 -40.43 48.81
CA ALA A 27 15.60 -39.33 48.39
C ALA A 27 16.23 -39.59 47.01
N GLU A 28 16.69 -40.81 46.74
CA GLU A 28 17.25 -41.21 45.45
C GLU A 28 16.22 -41.14 44.32
N VAL A 29 15.03 -41.71 44.54
CA VAL A 29 13.93 -41.65 43.57
C VAL A 29 13.54 -40.20 43.29
N ARG A 30 13.47 -39.36 44.33
CA ARG A 30 13.18 -37.92 44.17
C ARG A 30 14.27 -37.20 43.39
N ALA A 31 15.54 -37.49 43.66
CA ALA A 31 16.67 -36.91 42.94
C ALA A 31 16.67 -37.31 41.46
N TYR A 32 16.41 -38.60 41.17
CA TYR A 32 16.27 -39.09 39.81
C TYR A 32 15.12 -38.39 39.07
N TYR A 33 13.95 -38.30 39.70
CA TYR A 33 12.79 -37.64 39.10
C TYR A 33 13.05 -36.14 38.83
N GLN A 34 13.75 -35.46 39.73
CA GLN A 34 14.07 -34.04 39.57
C GLN A 34 14.98 -33.78 38.35
N VAL A 35 15.95 -34.67 38.09
CA VAL A 35 16.82 -34.58 36.92
C VAL A 35 16.08 -35.02 35.65
N ALA A 36 15.32 -36.11 35.72
CA ALA A 36 14.57 -36.63 34.58
C ALA A 36 13.52 -35.62 34.09
N TYR A 37 12.74 -35.03 35.00
CA TYR A 37 11.71 -34.04 34.65
C TYR A 37 12.28 -32.84 33.89
N LYS A 38 13.42 -32.29 34.34
CA LYS A 38 14.09 -31.18 33.64
C LYS A 38 14.48 -31.56 32.22
N ARG A 39 15.03 -32.77 32.02
CA ARG A 39 15.37 -33.29 30.69
C ARG A 39 14.14 -33.44 29.80
N PHE A 40 13.00 -33.89 30.34
CA PHE A 40 11.76 -33.98 29.56
C PHE A 40 11.25 -32.61 29.11
N VAL A 41 11.28 -31.62 30.01
CA VAL A 41 10.86 -30.24 29.71
C VAL A 41 11.73 -29.62 28.63
N ASP A 42 13.02 -29.95 28.55
CA ASP A 42 13.91 -29.42 27.50
C ASP A 42 13.85 -30.21 26.19
N VAL A 43 13.92 -31.55 26.27
CA VAL A 43 14.06 -32.42 25.10
C VAL A 43 12.76 -32.51 24.30
N VAL A 44 11.60 -32.56 24.95
CA VAL A 44 10.32 -32.72 24.24
C VAL A 44 10.01 -31.51 23.35
N PRO A 45 10.09 -30.25 23.83
CA PRO A 45 9.93 -29.09 22.97
C PRO A 45 11.01 -28.98 21.91
N MET A 46 12.28 -29.31 22.23
CA MET A 46 13.37 -29.27 21.26
C MET A 46 13.15 -30.26 20.11
N ALA A 47 12.76 -31.50 20.43
CA ALA A 47 12.44 -32.50 19.43
C ALA A 47 11.20 -32.11 18.60
N THR A 48 10.21 -31.51 19.23
CA THR A 48 9.00 -31.02 18.53
C THR A 48 9.34 -29.86 17.59
N ASP A 49 10.17 -28.90 18.00
CA ASP A 49 10.61 -27.80 17.13
C ASP A 49 11.40 -28.32 15.92
N GLU A 50 12.33 -29.25 16.16
CA GLU A 50 13.17 -29.81 15.10
C GLU A 50 12.35 -30.61 14.08
N THR A 51 11.46 -31.48 14.56
CA THR A 51 10.69 -32.39 13.69
C THR A 51 9.48 -31.73 13.05
N LEU A 52 8.70 -30.97 13.82
CA LEU A 52 7.45 -30.39 13.35
C LEU A 52 7.69 -29.05 12.67
N ILE A 53 8.30 -28.08 13.36
CA ILE A 53 8.39 -26.70 12.85
C ILE A 53 9.46 -26.60 11.76
N ARG A 54 10.69 -26.97 12.12
CA ARG A 54 11.82 -26.91 11.18
C ARG A 54 11.74 -28.00 10.14
N GLY A 55 11.35 -29.22 10.53
CA GLY A 55 11.17 -30.34 9.61
C GLY A 55 10.11 -30.07 8.54
N PHE A 56 8.95 -29.52 8.92
CA PHE A 56 7.93 -29.09 7.96
C PHE A 56 8.47 -28.00 7.02
N SER A 57 9.15 -27.00 7.57
CA SER A 57 9.67 -25.87 6.78
C SER A 57 10.72 -26.30 5.75
N ARG A 58 11.62 -27.25 6.10
CA ARG A 58 12.72 -27.73 5.23
C ARG A 58 12.24 -28.43 3.95
N GLY A 59 10.98 -28.86 3.88
CA GLY A 59 10.42 -29.56 2.72
C GLY A 59 9.20 -28.88 2.09
N LEU A 60 8.63 -27.86 2.74
CA LEU A 60 7.37 -27.25 2.32
C LEU A 60 7.44 -26.67 0.91
N GLU A 61 8.49 -25.90 0.61
CA GLU A 61 8.64 -25.26 -0.71
C GLU A 61 8.66 -26.30 -1.83
N LYS A 62 9.52 -27.33 -1.70
CA LYS A 62 9.61 -28.41 -2.68
C LYS A 62 8.26 -29.14 -2.84
N ARG A 63 7.61 -29.47 -1.73
CA ARG A 63 6.29 -30.13 -1.74
C ARG A 63 5.21 -29.25 -2.37
N LEU A 64 5.26 -27.94 -2.15
CA LEU A 64 4.33 -26.99 -2.74
C LEU A 64 4.50 -26.91 -4.26
N PHE A 65 5.74 -26.81 -4.76
CA PHE A 65 6.01 -26.79 -6.20
C PHE A 65 5.63 -28.11 -6.89
N GLU A 66 5.93 -29.25 -6.25
CA GLU A 66 5.53 -30.58 -6.74
C GLU A 66 4.00 -30.74 -6.71
N GLY A 67 3.36 -30.40 -5.59
CA GLY A 67 1.91 -30.58 -5.39
C GLY A 67 1.05 -29.66 -6.23
N LEU A 68 1.47 -28.40 -6.44
CA LEU A 68 0.80 -27.47 -7.33
C LEU A 68 1.10 -27.76 -8.82
N GLY A 69 2.07 -28.63 -9.12
CA GLY A 69 2.40 -29.02 -10.49
C GLY A 69 2.85 -27.85 -11.37
N VAL A 70 3.55 -26.87 -10.78
CA VAL A 70 4.02 -25.62 -11.42
C VAL A 70 5.20 -25.88 -12.37
N SER A 71 5.89 -27.01 -12.20
CA SER A 71 7.02 -27.43 -13.03
C SER A 71 6.68 -28.75 -13.73
N GLY A 72 6.03 -28.69 -14.89
CA GLY A 72 5.63 -29.88 -15.65
C GLY A 72 4.78 -29.57 -16.89
N GLU A 73 4.37 -30.61 -17.60
CA GLU A 73 3.48 -30.48 -18.76
C GLU A 73 2.09 -29.98 -18.33
N GLY A 74 1.53 -29.00 -19.04
CA GLY A 74 0.30 -28.31 -18.63
C GLY A 74 0.45 -27.34 -17.44
N ALA A 75 1.68 -27.06 -16.98
CA ALA A 75 1.89 -26.14 -15.85
C ALA A 75 1.31 -24.75 -16.10
N LYS A 76 1.39 -24.23 -17.34
CA LYS A 76 0.84 -22.93 -17.69
C LYS A 76 -0.68 -22.84 -17.46
N GLU A 77 -1.41 -23.87 -17.85
CA GLU A 77 -2.87 -23.94 -17.69
C GLU A 77 -3.26 -24.07 -16.21
N ARG A 78 -2.54 -24.91 -15.45
CA ARG A 78 -2.72 -25.02 -13.99
C ARG A 78 -2.42 -23.72 -13.28
N CYS A 79 -1.32 -23.05 -13.64
CA CYS A 79 -0.99 -21.73 -13.09
C CYS A 79 -2.07 -20.70 -13.46
N ALA A 80 -2.60 -20.72 -14.68
CA ALA A 80 -3.67 -19.81 -15.08
C ALA A 80 -4.94 -20.04 -14.23
N SER A 81 -5.31 -21.30 -13.99
CA SER A 81 -6.43 -21.64 -13.12
C SER A 81 -6.19 -21.27 -11.65
N LEU A 82 -4.98 -21.50 -11.12
CA LEU A 82 -4.62 -21.10 -9.75
C LEU A 82 -4.58 -19.58 -9.55
N LEU A 83 -4.28 -18.82 -10.60
CA LEU A 83 -4.26 -17.36 -10.61
C LEU A 83 -5.64 -16.74 -10.91
N GLU A 84 -6.63 -17.56 -11.24
CA GLU A 84 -7.98 -17.08 -11.50
C GLU A 84 -8.59 -16.52 -10.21
N TYR A 85 -8.94 -15.24 -10.25
CA TYR A 85 -9.62 -14.59 -9.13
C TYR A 85 -11.06 -15.09 -9.03
N SER A 86 -11.65 -15.02 -7.83
CA SER A 86 -13.08 -15.29 -7.67
C SER A 86 -13.91 -14.40 -8.62
N HIS A 87 -15.06 -14.90 -9.04
CA HIS A 87 -15.93 -14.20 -9.98
C HIS A 87 -16.29 -12.78 -9.50
N GLU A 88 -16.53 -12.61 -8.20
CA GLU A 88 -16.85 -11.33 -7.57
C GLU A 88 -15.71 -10.30 -7.71
N ILE A 89 -14.47 -10.70 -7.42
CA ILE A 89 -13.29 -9.81 -7.55
C ILE A 89 -13.07 -9.43 -9.01
N THR A 90 -13.28 -10.38 -9.94
CA THR A 90 -13.17 -10.13 -11.37
C THR A 90 -14.19 -9.10 -11.84
N LEU A 91 -15.46 -9.26 -11.47
CA LEU A 91 -16.53 -8.31 -11.79
C LEU A 91 -16.28 -6.92 -11.19
N GLU A 92 -15.91 -6.85 -9.91
CA GLU A 92 -15.61 -5.58 -9.25
C GLU A 92 -14.45 -4.86 -9.96
N ARG A 93 -13.39 -5.58 -10.30
CA ARG A 93 -12.24 -5.03 -11.00
C ARG A 93 -12.60 -4.52 -12.39
N GLU A 94 -13.46 -5.22 -13.13
CA GLU A 94 -13.95 -4.77 -14.43
C GLU A 94 -14.85 -3.54 -14.33
N MET A 95 -15.73 -3.50 -13.33
CA MET A 95 -16.58 -2.34 -13.06
C MET A 95 -15.74 -1.11 -12.71
N LEU A 96 -14.75 -1.26 -11.82
CA LEU A 96 -13.85 -0.19 -11.42
C LEU A 96 -12.97 0.28 -12.59
N LYS A 97 -12.45 -0.63 -13.41
CA LYS A 97 -11.72 -0.27 -14.64
C LYS A 97 -12.59 0.56 -15.57
N THR A 98 -13.81 0.09 -15.86
CA THR A 98 -14.76 0.80 -16.73
C THR A 98 -15.10 2.18 -16.17
N ARG A 99 -15.37 2.28 -14.87
CA ARG A 99 -15.66 3.56 -14.20
C ARG A 99 -14.46 4.51 -14.28
N ARG A 100 -13.26 4.01 -14.02
CA ARG A 100 -12.02 4.78 -14.13
C ARG A 100 -11.81 5.29 -15.55
N ASP A 101 -12.01 4.43 -16.55
CA ASP A 101 -11.81 4.80 -17.96
C ASP A 101 -12.80 5.90 -18.39
N ARG A 102 -14.06 5.81 -17.94
CA ARG A 102 -15.07 6.87 -18.15
C ARG A 102 -14.66 8.20 -17.49
N LEU A 103 -14.16 8.16 -16.25
CA LEU A 103 -13.72 9.35 -15.52
C LEU A 103 -12.49 9.98 -16.17
N LEU A 104 -11.55 9.18 -16.68
CA LEU A 104 -10.38 9.67 -17.40
C LEU A 104 -10.76 10.34 -18.72
N LEU A 105 -11.70 9.75 -19.47
CA LEU A 105 -12.22 10.34 -20.70
C LEU A 105 -12.93 11.68 -20.42
N ALA A 106 -13.79 11.73 -19.41
CA ALA A 106 -14.48 12.96 -19.01
C ALA A 106 -13.47 14.07 -18.67
N ARG A 107 -12.43 13.75 -17.88
CA ARG A 107 -11.37 14.69 -17.51
C ARG A 107 -10.56 15.17 -18.72
N GLN A 108 -10.26 14.28 -19.66
CA GLN A 108 -9.57 14.66 -20.90
C GLN A 108 -10.44 15.61 -21.73
N ASN A 109 -11.74 15.35 -21.83
CA ASN A 109 -12.68 16.22 -22.53
C ASN A 109 -12.78 17.59 -21.86
N GLU A 110 -12.88 17.66 -20.52
CA GLU A 110 -12.84 18.91 -19.77
C GLU A 110 -11.57 19.72 -20.09
N LEU A 111 -10.40 19.06 -20.09
CA LEU A 111 -9.14 19.71 -20.44
C LEU A 111 -9.23 20.33 -21.84
N VAL A 112 -9.66 19.55 -22.83
CA VAL A 112 -9.74 20.02 -24.23
C VAL A 112 -10.75 21.17 -24.38
N LEU A 113 -11.89 21.11 -23.70
CA LEU A 113 -12.90 22.17 -23.72
C LEU A 113 -12.34 23.46 -23.10
N SER A 114 -11.72 23.38 -21.93
CA SER A 114 -11.12 24.56 -21.29
C SER A 114 -9.99 25.17 -22.13
N LEU A 115 -9.17 24.34 -22.81
CA LEU A 115 -8.18 24.84 -23.76
C LEU A 115 -8.78 25.52 -24.99
N LYS A 116 -9.98 25.12 -25.41
CA LYS A 116 -10.70 25.73 -26.53
C LYS A 116 -11.40 27.04 -26.13
N GLU A 117 -11.90 27.11 -24.90
CA GLU A 117 -12.58 28.29 -24.35
C GLU A 117 -11.63 29.43 -23.99
N LEU A 118 -10.33 29.13 -23.83
CA LEU A 118 -9.25 30.10 -23.77
C LEU A 118 -9.25 30.96 -25.04
N SER A 119 -9.94 32.10 -24.95
CA SER A 119 -10.22 33.00 -26.06
C SER A 119 -9.34 34.26 -26.03
N TYR A 120 -8.64 34.52 -24.93
CA TYR A 120 -7.77 35.69 -24.75
C TYR A 120 -6.42 35.25 -24.17
N GLY A 121 -5.33 35.87 -24.61
CA GLY A 121 -4.06 35.87 -23.89
C GLY A 121 -3.22 34.58 -23.91
N VAL A 122 -3.50 33.58 -24.75
CA VAL A 122 -2.61 32.41 -24.91
C VAL A 122 -2.10 32.35 -26.36
N LYS A 123 -0.78 32.23 -26.54
CA LYS A 123 -0.15 32.12 -27.87
C LYS A 123 -0.36 30.74 -28.48
N SER A 124 -0.21 29.68 -27.68
CA SER A 124 -0.52 28.30 -28.11
C SER A 124 -0.80 27.40 -26.91
N SER A 125 -1.69 26.42 -27.09
CA SER A 125 -1.93 25.36 -26.13
C SER A 125 -1.89 24.01 -26.84
N GLN A 126 -1.24 23.02 -26.23
CA GLN A 126 -1.12 21.67 -26.77
C GLN A 126 -1.29 20.63 -25.67
N VAL A 127 -2.18 19.66 -25.90
CA VAL A 127 -2.36 18.52 -24.99
C VAL A 127 -1.17 17.58 -25.13
N LEU A 128 -0.56 17.21 -24.01
CA LEU A 128 0.57 16.28 -24.00
C LEU A 128 0.03 14.87 -24.12
N THR A 129 0.16 14.28 -25.31
CA THR A 129 -0.24 12.89 -25.58
C THR A 129 0.88 11.89 -25.29
N ASN A 130 2.15 12.33 -25.34
CA ASN A 130 3.32 11.49 -25.13
C ASN A 130 4.34 12.19 -24.23
N GLY A 131 4.64 11.61 -23.06
CA GLY A 131 5.64 12.11 -22.11
C GLY A 131 5.88 11.12 -20.97
N PRO A 132 6.97 11.25 -20.20
CA PRO A 132 7.35 10.30 -19.14
C PRO A 132 6.28 10.14 -18.05
N LEU A 133 5.47 11.18 -17.83
CA LEU A 133 4.32 11.16 -16.91
C LEU A 133 3.00 10.95 -17.67
N ALA A 134 2.78 11.65 -18.79
CA ALA A 134 1.53 11.66 -19.55
C ALA A 134 1.18 10.34 -20.28
N GLY A 135 2.17 9.50 -20.59
CA GLY A 135 1.98 8.23 -21.32
C GLY A 135 1.69 7.01 -20.46
N SER A 136 1.74 7.13 -19.13
CA SER A 136 1.53 5.98 -18.23
C SER A 136 0.03 5.67 -18.08
N LYS A 137 -0.36 4.38 -18.04
CA LYS A 137 -1.76 3.96 -17.85
C LYS A 137 -2.29 4.49 -16.51
N GLY A 138 -3.15 5.51 -16.56
CA GLY A 138 -3.70 6.17 -15.37
C GLY A 138 -3.03 7.49 -15.01
N ALA A 139 -2.12 8.00 -15.84
CA ALA A 139 -1.62 9.35 -15.73
C ALA A 139 -2.77 10.37 -15.83
N PRO A 140 -2.74 11.45 -15.04
CA PRO A 140 -3.65 12.55 -15.23
C PRO A 140 -3.36 13.26 -16.56
N PRO A 141 -4.39 13.74 -17.28
CA PRO A 141 -4.21 14.46 -18.53
C PRO A 141 -3.49 15.79 -18.29
N MET A 142 -2.49 16.07 -19.13
CA MET A 142 -1.62 17.23 -19.05
C MET A 142 -1.64 18.03 -20.35
N ALA A 143 -1.37 19.33 -20.26
CA ALA A 143 -1.18 20.19 -21.42
C ALA A 143 -0.09 21.23 -21.17
N THR A 144 0.56 21.64 -22.25
CA THR A 144 1.49 22.77 -22.24
C THR A 144 0.77 24.00 -22.76
N ILE A 145 0.89 25.11 -22.05
CA ILE A 145 0.31 26.41 -22.41
C ILE A 145 1.46 27.41 -22.54
N VAL A 146 1.54 28.08 -23.68
CA VAL A 146 2.52 29.15 -23.95
C VAL A 146 1.82 30.49 -23.85
N MET A 147 2.26 31.29 -22.88
CA MET A 147 1.75 32.63 -22.60
C MET A 147 2.38 33.68 -23.55
N PRO A 148 1.84 34.91 -23.64
CA PRO A 148 2.33 35.97 -24.51
C PRO A 148 3.81 36.33 -24.33
N ASP A 149 4.38 36.04 -23.17
CA ASP A 149 5.77 36.34 -22.83
C ASP A 149 6.73 35.22 -23.29
N ASP A 150 6.23 34.26 -24.09
CA ASP A 150 6.90 33.02 -24.53
C ASP A 150 7.29 32.06 -23.40
N VAL A 151 6.78 32.30 -22.18
CA VAL A 151 6.90 31.38 -21.05
C VAL A 151 5.87 30.26 -21.18
N GLY A 152 6.38 29.02 -21.30
CA GLY A 152 5.56 27.81 -21.35
C GLY A 152 5.40 27.16 -19.98
N ILE A 153 4.16 26.91 -19.57
CA ILE A 153 3.84 26.13 -18.36
C ILE A 153 3.19 24.80 -18.73
N THR A 154 3.50 23.75 -17.97
CA THR A 154 2.78 22.48 -18.05
C THR A 154 1.72 22.43 -16.97
N VAL A 155 0.47 22.28 -17.35
CA VAL A 155 -0.68 22.18 -16.44
C VAL A 155 -1.28 20.79 -16.48
N GLN A 156 -1.89 20.40 -15.37
CA GLN A 156 -2.56 19.12 -15.20
C GLN A 156 -3.93 19.34 -14.56
N VAL A 157 -4.91 18.57 -15.04
CA VAL A 157 -6.25 18.49 -14.43
C VAL A 157 -6.26 17.38 -13.38
N SER A 158 -6.66 17.72 -12.15
CA SER A 158 -6.85 16.79 -11.02
C SER A 158 -8.28 16.84 -10.50
N GLU A 159 -8.68 15.89 -9.65
CA GLU A 159 -10.03 15.88 -9.02
C GLU A 159 -10.29 17.12 -8.13
N LYS A 160 -9.22 17.76 -7.67
CA LYS A 160 -9.25 18.92 -6.77
C LYS A 160 -8.96 20.24 -7.50
N GLY A 161 -9.04 20.25 -8.83
CA GLY A 161 -8.80 21.42 -9.66
C GLY A 161 -7.53 21.36 -10.52
N TRP A 162 -7.18 22.51 -11.08
CA TRP A 162 -6.03 22.73 -11.96
C TRP A 162 -4.74 22.95 -11.15
N GLN A 163 -3.63 22.38 -11.61
CA GLN A 163 -2.31 22.55 -11.00
C GLN A 163 -1.22 22.66 -12.07
N VAL A 164 -0.16 23.41 -11.77
CA VAL A 164 1.06 23.45 -12.58
C VAL A 164 1.95 22.26 -12.21
N CYS A 165 2.46 21.57 -13.21
CA CYS A 165 3.49 20.55 -13.06
C CYS A 165 4.85 21.19 -13.25
N ASP A 166 5.52 21.57 -12.15
CA ASP A 166 6.91 22.02 -12.22
C ASP A 166 7.86 20.81 -12.28
N PRO A 167 8.82 20.74 -13.24
CA PRO A 167 9.79 19.64 -13.32
C PRO A 167 10.78 19.60 -12.15
N ILE A 168 10.94 20.71 -11.41
CA ILE A 168 12.04 20.91 -10.45
C ILE A 168 11.53 20.95 -8.99
N SER A 169 10.22 21.12 -8.78
CA SER A 169 9.69 21.40 -7.44
C SER A 169 8.76 20.28 -6.97
N HIS A 170 9.32 19.34 -6.21
CA HIS A 170 8.53 18.47 -5.33
C HIS A 170 7.97 19.30 -4.15
N VAL A 171 7.10 20.29 -4.41
CA VAL A 171 6.32 20.92 -3.34
C VAL A 171 5.29 19.89 -2.89
N ALA A 172 5.29 19.57 -1.59
CA ALA A 172 4.41 18.58 -0.98
C ALA A 172 2.89 18.90 -1.13
N ALA A 173 2.54 20.11 -1.57
CA ALA A 173 1.18 20.49 -1.96
C ALA A 173 1.24 21.54 -3.10
N PRO A 174 1.05 21.14 -4.38
CA PRO A 174 0.91 22.13 -5.45
C PRO A 174 -0.34 22.98 -5.20
N ARG A 175 -0.25 24.30 -5.48
CA ARG A 175 -1.41 25.20 -5.41
C ARG A 175 -2.45 24.73 -6.42
N ARG A 176 -3.69 24.63 -5.96
CA ARG A 176 -4.82 24.13 -6.75
C ARG A 176 -5.80 25.26 -7.01
N PHE A 177 -6.28 25.31 -8.24
CA PHE A 177 -7.19 26.34 -8.72
C PHE A 177 -8.48 25.71 -9.21
N GLU A 178 -9.61 26.37 -8.99
CA GLU A 178 -10.92 25.88 -9.43
C GLU A 178 -11.04 25.97 -10.96
N THR A 179 -10.59 27.07 -11.55
CA THR A 179 -10.57 27.27 -13.00
C THR A 179 -9.15 27.42 -13.54
N LEU A 180 -8.97 27.06 -14.81
CA LEU A 180 -7.72 27.29 -15.54
C LEU A 180 -7.39 28.79 -15.62
N ASP A 181 -8.42 29.62 -15.73
CA ASP A 181 -8.29 31.07 -15.78
C ASP A 181 -7.72 31.67 -14.49
N ASP A 182 -8.12 31.15 -13.32
CA ASP A 182 -7.59 31.60 -12.02
C ASP A 182 -6.11 31.24 -11.89
N LEU A 183 -5.74 30.03 -12.32
CA LEU A 183 -4.34 29.60 -12.36
C LEU A 183 -3.50 30.53 -13.24
N LEU A 184 -3.96 30.81 -14.46
CA LEU A 184 -3.22 31.65 -15.40
C LEU A 184 -3.13 33.11 -14.92
N THR A 185 -4.19 33.63 -14.28
CA THR A 185 -4.23 34.98 -13.73
C THR A 185 -3.25 35.15 -12.56
N GLU A 186 -3.11 34.14 -11.69
CA GLU A 186 -2.13 34.18 -10.59
C GLU A 186 -0.70 33.98 -11.09
N TYR A 187 -0.50 33.12 -12.08
CA TYR A 187 0.85 32.75 -12.55
C TYR A 187 1.48 33.80 -13.47
N ASN A 188 0.69 34.52 -14.27
CA ASN A 188 1.22 35.55 -15.18
C ASN A 188 0.41 36.87 -15.15
N ALA A 189 1.09 37.95 -14.79
CA ALA A 189 0.52 39.30 -14.75
C ALA A 189 0.21 39.89 -16.14
N GLU A 190 0.93 39.52 -17.19
CA GLU A 190 0.64 39.95 -18.57
C GLU A 190 -0.65 39.32 -19.09
N TYR A 191 -0.86 38.03 -18.80
CA TYR A 191 -2.14 37.35 -19.07
C TYR A 191 -3.30 38.06 -18.35
N ALA A 192 -3.13 38.34 -17.06
CA ALA A 192 -4.14 39.01 -16.25
C ALA A 192 -4.55 40.39 -16.83
N LYS A 193 -3.56 41.18 -17.27
CA LYS A 193 -3.81 42.49 -17.91
C LYS A 193 -4.56 42.35 -19.24
N GLN A 194 -4.10 41.48 -20.14
CA GLN A 194 -4.75 41.27 -21.45
C GLN A 194 -6.20 40.80 -21.31
N ARG A 195 -6.46 39.93 -20.31
CA ARG A 195 -7.82 39.48 -20.00
C ARG A 195 -8.69 40.63 -19.49
N GLN A 196 -8.17 41.45 -18.57
CA GLN A 196 -8.89 42.63 -18.07
C GLN A 196 -9.23 43.60 -19.22
N ASP A 197 -8.27 43.89 -20.10
CA ASP A 197 -8.47 44.77 -21.25
C ASP A 197 -9.54 44.22 -22.21
N ALA A 198 -9.51 42.91 -22.49
CA ALA A 198 -10.51 42.26 -23.35
C ALA A 198 -11.92 42.26 -22.73
N LEU A 199 -12.02 42.04 -21.41
CA LEU A 199 -13.30 42.13 -20.70
C LEU A 199 -13.83 43.57 -20.69
N MET A 200 -12.95 44.55 -20.50
CA MET A 200 -13.30 45.97 -20.58
C MET A 200 -13.80 46.35 -21.98
N GLN A 201 -13.15 45.87 -23.05
CA GLN A 201 -13.62 46.09 -24.42
C GLN A 201 -15.02 45.50 -24.66
N LYS A 202 -15.29 44.29 -24.15
CA LYS A 202 -16.63 43.69 -24.24
C LYS A 202 -17.69 44.46 -23.46
N LEU A 203 -17.36 44.95 -22.27
CA LEU A 203 -18.27 45.78 -21.48
C LEU A 203 -18.61 47.08 -22.23
N LEU A 204 -17.61 47.72 -22.85
CA LEU A 204 -17.84 48.91 -23.69
C LEU A 204 -18.71 48.60 -24.91
N ALA A 205 -18.49 47.46 -25.57
CA ALA A 205 -19.32 47.04 -26.72
C ALA A 205 -20.78 46.79 -26.31
N VAL A 206 -21.02 46.10 -25.20
CA VAL A 206 -22.38 45.87 -24.66
C VAL A 206 -23.03 47.17 -24.19
N ALA A 207 -22.25 48.12 -23.64
CA ALA A 207 -22.75 49.43 -23.27
C ALA A 207 -23.17 50.24 -24.51
N ALA A 208 -22.40 50.18 -25.60
CA ALA A 208 -22.72 50.84 -26.86
C ALA A 208 -23.97 50.25 -27.54
N GLU A 209 -24.24 48.94 -27.37
CA GLU A 209 -25.47 48.30 -27.83
C GLU A 209 -26.71 48.64 -26.98
N ARG A 210 -26.53 49.19 -25.77
CA ARG A 210 -27.61 49.52 -24.83
C ARG A 210 -28.06 50.98 -24.85
N GLU A 211 -27.41 51.86 -25.60
CA GLU A 211 -27.91 53.24 -25.82
C GLU A 211 -29.06 53.25 -26.86
N PRO A 212 -30.14 54.01 -26.62
CA PRO A 212 -31.51 53.54 -26.87
C PRO A 212 -32.08 53.86 -28.26
N ILE A 213 -33.06 53.02 -28.63
CA ILE A 213 -34.15 53.33 -29.56
C ILE A 213 -34.80 54.64 -29.11
N GLU A 214 -34.65 55.70 -29.90
CA GLU A 214 -35.49 56.91 -29.87
C GLU A 214 -36.93 56.60 -30.32
#